data_AF-A0A6G3WZH5-F1
#
_entry.id   AF-A0A6G3WZH5-F1
#
_cell.length_a   1.000
_cell.length_b   1.000
_cell.length_c   1.000
_cell.angle_alpha   90.00
_cell.angle_beta   90.00
_cell.angle_gamma   90.00
#
_symmetry.space_group_name_H-M   'P 1'
#
loop_
_entity.id
_entity.type
_entity.pdbx_description
1 polymer ?
#
loop_
_entity_poly.entity_id
_entity_poly.type
_entity_poly.pdbx_seq_one_letter_code
_entity_poly.pdbx_strand_id
1 'polypeptide(L)' 'AYFPSELRERFPEAVEGHALRREIITTVLVNDTVNTAGSTFLHRLREETGASIEEIVRAQFTAREIFGLSEV' A
#
# COMPACT_ATOMS: atom_id res chain seq x y z
N ALA A 1 0.33 7.74 8.06
CA ALA A 1 -1.15 7.83 8.14
C ALA A 1 -1.62 9.00 7.25
N TYR A 2 -2.71 8.83 6.48
CA TYR A 2 -3.15 9.83 5.48
C TYR A 2 -3.86 11.05 6.09
N PHE A 3 -4.75 10.84 7.06
CA PHE A 3 -5.42 11.94 7.77
C PHE A 3 -4.58 12.45 8.96
N PRO A 4 -4.63 13.76 9.26
CA PRO A 4 -4.07 14.33 10.50
C PRO A 4 -4.50 13.58 11.75
N SER A 5 -3.64 13.55 12.78
CA SER A 5 -3.90 12.88 14.07
C SER A 5 -5.19 13.37 14.72
N GLU A 6 -5.41 14.68 14.70
CA GLU A 6 -6.56 15.35 15.31
C GLU A 6 -7.87 14.87 14.70
N LEU A 7 -7.90 14.62 13.39
CA LEU A 7 -9.09 14.10 12.71
C LEU A 7 -9.31 12.63 13.02
N ARG A 8 -8.24 11.83 13.10
CA ARG A 8 -8.32 10.41 13.44
C ARG A 8 -8.80 10.19 14.88
N GLU A 9 -8.37 11.03 15.80
CA GLU A 9 -8.74 10.95 17.23
C GLU A 9 -10.14 11.50 17.49
N ARG A 10 -10.52 12.61 16.86
CA ARG A 10 -11.81 13.27 17.11
C ARG A 10 -12.97 12.70 16.30
N PHE A 11 -12.71 12.11 15.14
CA PHE A 11 -13.73 11.62 14.21
C PHE A 11 -13.40 10.23 13.63
N PRO A 12 -13.18 9.21 14.47
CA PRO A 12 -12.75 7.89 14.01
C PRO A 12 -13.75 7.25 13.03
N GLU A 13 -15.05 7.34 13.32
CA GLU A 13 -16.11 6.78 12.48
C GLU A 13 -16.22 7.46 11.12
N ALA A 14 -16.02 8.78 11.06
CA ALA A 14 -16.05 9.51 9.79
C ALA A 14 -14.81 9.22 8.92
N VAL A 15 -13.66 8.99 9.56
CA VAL A 15 -12.43 8.55 8.87
C VAL A 15 -12.61 7.12 8.33
N GLU A 16 -13.21 6.23 9.11
CA GLU A 16 -13.49 4.85 8.68
C GLU A 16 -14.58 4.79 7.60
N GLY A 17 -15.62 5.61 7.71
CA GLY A 17 -16.70 5.73 6.73
C GLY A 17 -16.40 6.67 5.56
N HIS A 18 -15.16 7.16 5.42
CA HIS A 18 -14.83 8.16 4.42
C HIS A 18 -15.16 7.67 3.00
N ALA A 19 -15.87 8.49 2.22
CA ALA A 19 -16.35 8.11 0.89
C ALA A 19 -15.24 7.65 -0.07
N LEU A 20 -14.03 8.19 0.09
CA LEU A 20 -12.84 7.83 -0.69
C LEU A 20 -11.89 6.84 0.01
N ARG A 21 -12.34 6.13 1.06
CA ARG A 21 -11.45 5.27 1.85
C ARG A 21 -10.73 4.24 0.98
N ARG A 22 -11.47 3.62 0.05
CA ARG A 22 -10.90 2.61 -0.85
C ARG A 22 -9.85 3.21 -1.78
N GLU A 23 -10.16 4.36 -2.35
CA GLU A 23 -9.32 5.09 -3.29
C GLU A 23 -8.04 5.57 -2.61
N ILE A 24 -8.13 6.14 -1.40
CA ILE A 24 -6.96 6.55 -0.60
C ILE A 24 -6.06 5.35 -0.32
N ILE A 25 -6.61 4.23 0.14
CA ILE A 25 -5.84 3.01 0.41
C ILE A 25 -5.13 2.53 -0.85
N THR A 26 -5.84 2.46 -1.99
CA THR A 26 -5.26 2.05 -3.26
C THR A 26 -4.14 2.99 -3.70
N THR A 27 -4.36 4.30 -3.64
CA THR A 27 -3.35 5.29 -4.02
C THR A 27 -2.11 5.17 -3.14
N VAL A 28 -2.26 5.05 -1.82
CA VAL A 28 -1.12 4.88 -0.91
C VAL A 28 -0.37 3.60 -1.20
N LEU A 29 -1.06 2.46 -1.33
CA LEU A 29 -0.42 1.16 -1.60
C LEU A 29 0.34 1.13 -2.93
N VAL A 30 -0.25 1.69 -3.99
CA VAL A 30 0.39 1.74 -5.31
C VAL A 30 1.61 2.65 -5.28
N ASN A 31 1.50 3.84 -4.69
CA ASN A 31 2.64 4.76 -4.57
C ASN A 31 3.78 4.12 -3.77
N ASP A 32 3.46 3.51 -2.64
CA ASP A 32 4.43 2.83 -1.81
C ASP A 32 5.14 1.68 -2.56
N THR A 33 4.39 0.84 -3.29
CA THR A 33 4.96 -0.22 -4.12
C THR A 33 5.91 0.35 -5.18
N VAL A 34 5.50 1.39 -5.90
CA VAL A 34 6.31 1.99 -6.98
C VAL A 34 7.54 2.72 -6.42
N ASN A 35 7.40 3.44 -5.30
CA ASN A 35 8.49 4.20 -4.70
C ASN A 35 9.59 3.28 -4.16
N THR A 36 9.24 2.14 -3.57
CA THR A 36 10.23 1.22 -3.03
C THR A 36 10.79 0.26 -4.09
N ALA A 37 9.95 -0.25 -5.00
CA ALA A 37 10.35 -1.34 -5.90
C ALA A 37 10.65 -0.88 -7.34
N GLY A 38 10.21 0.34 -7.69
CA GLY A 38 10.34 0.91 -9.02
C GLY A 38 9.15 0.61 -9.93
N SER A 39 8.99 1.44 -10.98
CA SER A 39 7.84 1.40 -11.90
C SER A 39 7.73 0.10 -12.71
N THR A 40 8.83 -0.61 -12.94
CA THR A 40 8.87 -1.85 -13.73
C THR A 40 8.78 -3.12 -12.89
N PHE A 41 8.77 -3.01 -11.57
CA PHE A 41 8.83 -4.15 -10.63
C PHE A 41 7.75 -5.20 -10.87
N LEU A 42 6.49 -4.76 -10.91
CA LEU A 42 5.34 -5.66 -11.06
C LEU A 42 5.36 -6.41 -12.39
N HIS A 43 5.88 -5.77 -13.43
CA HIS A 43 6.05 -6.42 -14.74
C HIS A 43 7.10 -7.53 -14.67
N ARG A 44 8.28 -7.20 -14.16
CA ARG A 44 9.41 -8.14 -14.09
C ARG A 44 9.08 -9.35 -13.21
N LEU A 45 8.53 -9.13 -12.02
CA LEU A 45 8.17 -10.25 -11.14
C LEU A 45 7.10 -11.15 -11.74
N ARG A 46 6.13 -10.58 -12.46
CA ARG A 46 5.13 -11.40 -13.17
C ARG A 46 5.78 -12.27 -14.24
N GLU A 47 6.73 -11.74 -14.99
CA GLU A 47 7.46 -12.51 -16.01
C GLU A 47 8.37 -13.58 -15.41
N GLU A 48 9.05 -13.27 -14.32
CA GLU A 48 10.01 -14.18 -13.66
C GLU A 48 9.31 -15.30 -12.86
N THR A 49 8.17 -15.01 -12.22
CA THR A 49 7.51 -15.93 -11.29
C THR A 49 6.22 -16.54 -11.82
N GLY A 50 5.58 -15.91 -12.82
CA GLY A 50 4.25 -16.27 -13.30
C GLY A 50 3.11 -15.90 -12.35
N ALA A 51 3.39 -15.29 -11.19
CA ALA A 51 2.37 -14.90 -10.22
C ALA A 51 1.50 -13.73 -10.72
N SER A 52 0.27 -13.67 -10.22
CA SER A 52 -0.63 -12.53 -10.48
C SER A 52 -0.10 -11.25 -9.84
N ILE A 53 -0.54 -10.09 -10.35
CA ILE A 53 -0.14 -8.79 -9.79
C ILE A 53 -0.61 -8.68 -8.33
N GLU A 54 -1.78 -9.22 -8.02
CA GLU A 54 -2.37 -9.23 -6.69
C GLU A 54 -1.52 -10.03 -5.70
N GLU A 55 -1.01 -11.19 -6.11
CA GLU A 55 -0.08 -11.99 -5.31
C GLU A 55 1.24 -11.27 -5.09
N ILE A 56 1.80 -10.67 -6.14
CA ILE A 56 3.07 -9.93 -6.06
C ILE A 56 2.95 -8.73 -5.11
N VAL A 57 1.90 -7.91 -5.26
CA VAL A 57 1.67 -6.74 -4.39
C VAL A 57 1.46 -7.18 -2.95
N ARG A 58 0.69 -8.26 -2.71
CA ARG A 58 0.45 -8.79 -1.37
C ARG A 58 1.74 -9.32 -0.73
N ALA A 59 2.50 -10.12 -1.47
CA ALA A 59 3.77 -10.68 -0.99
C ALA A 59 4.76 -9.56 -0.66
N GLN A 60 4.87 -8.54 -1.52
CA GLN A 60 5.76 -7.42 -1.28
C GLN A 60 5.33 -6.58 -0.08
N PHE A 61 4.04 -6.23 0.02
CA PHE A 61 3.51 -5.51 1.18
C PHE A 61 3.78 -6.30 2.47
N THR A 62 3.46 -7.59 2.48
CA THR A 62 3.70 -8.46 3.65
C THR A 62 5.19 -8.56 4.00
N ALA A 63 6.08 -8.72 3.02
CA ALA A 63 7.52 -8.77 3.27
C ALA A 63 8.00 -7.46 3.91
N ARG A 64 7.55 -6.31 3.41
CA ARG A 64 7.96 -5.02 3.98
C ARG A 64 7.46 -4.81 5.40
N GLU A 65 6.22 -5.16 5.69
CA GLU A 65 5.66 -5.05 7.04
C GLU A 65 6.34 -6.02 8.02
N ILE A 66 6.67 -7.24 7.60
CA ILE A 66 7.36 -8.23 8.45
C ILE A 66 8.80 -7.81 8.75
N PHE A 67 9.51 -7.31 7.74
CA PHE A 67 10.93 -6.97 7.85
C PHE A 67 11.19 -5.49 8.19
N GLY A 68 10.16 -4.68 8.41
CA GLY A 68 10.30 -3.26 8.75
C GLY A 68 10.91 -2.41 7.64
N LEU A 69 10.70 -2.78 6.37
CA LEU A 69 11.31 -2.11 5.22
C LEU A 69 10.55 -0.83 4.80
N SER A 70 9.50 -0.47 5.52
CA SER A 70 8.64 0.69 5.28
C SER A 70 9.12 1.98 5.98
N GLU A 71 10.19 1.91 6.79
CA GLU A 71 10.67 3.00 7.68
C GLU A 71 12.01 3.66 7.27
N VAL A 72 12.44 3.53 6.01
CA VAL A 72 13.71 4.13 5.52
C VAL A 72 13.50 5.46 4.83
#